data_AF-A0A176TKB2-F1
#
_entry.id   AF-A0A176TKB2-F1
#
_cell.length_a   1.000
_cell.length_b   1.000
_cell.length_c   1.000
_cell.angle_alpha   90.00
_cell.angle_beta   90.00
_cell.angle_gamma   90.00
#
_symmetry.space_group_name_H-M   'P 1'
#
loop_
_entity.id
_entity.type
_entity.pdbx_description
1 polymer ?
#
loop_
_entity_poly.entity_id
_entity_poly.type
_entity_poly.pdbx_seq_one_letter_code
_entity_poly.pdbx_strand_id
1 'polypeptide(L)' 'MIAINSPQKQDDITKLLTESDGDFKYEFVKKTGMKLEFKVTPDDSAAAAKEAKSLIKGQPWGSVLFFQVLAE' A
#
# COMPACT_ATOMS: atom_id res chain seq x y z
N MET A 1 10.12 4.95 -2.70
CA MET A 1 8.97 4.91 -1.77
C MET A 1 7.70 4.53 -2.53
N ILE A 2 6.57 4.26 -1.86
CA ILE A 2 5.29 4.12 -2.56
C ILE A 2 4.21 4.98 -1.92
N ALA A 3 3.23 5.37 -2.72
CA ALA A 3 2.02 6.05 -2.27
C ALA A 3 0.76 5.32 -2.68
N ILE A 4 -0.22 5.31 -1.77
CA ILE A 4 -1.53 4.69 -1.99
C ILE A 4 -2.60 5.74 -1.81
N ASN A 5 -3.32 6.04 -2.88
CA ASN A 5 -4.47 6.93 -2.86
C ASN A 5 -5.72 6.08 -2.69
N SER A 6 -6.34 6.16 -1.51
CA SER A 6 -7.63 5.49 -1.25
C SER A 6 -8.53 6.36 -0.39
N PRO A 7 -9.75 6.70 -0.85
CA PRO A 7 -10.70 7.46 -0.05
C PRO A 7 -11.31 6.61 1.08
N GLN A 8 -11.24 5.28 0.99
CA GLN A 8 -11.82 4.34 1.95
C GLN A 8 -10.76 3.36 2.45
N LYS A 9 -11.03 2.69 3.57
CA LYS A 9 -10.23 1.56 4.06
C LYS A 9 -8.75 1.90 4.29
N GLN A 10 -8.45 3.15 4.64
CA GLN A 10 -7.07 3.60 4.83
C GLN A 10 -6.37 2.90 6.00
N ASP A 11 -7.08 2.73 7.12
CA ASP A 11 -6.56 2.02 8.28
C ASP A 11 -6.34 0.53 7.97
N ASP A 12 -7.29 -0.10 7.27
CA ASP A 12 -7.18 -1.49 6.82
C ASP A 12 -6.00 -1.69 5.84
N ILE A 13 -5.81 -0.78 4.88
CA ILE A 13 -4.68 -0.79 3.93
C ILE A 13 -3.35 -0.62 4.67
N THR A 14 -3.29 0.34 5.60
CA THR A 14 -2.07 0.59 6.39
C THR A 14 -1.70 -0.64 7.19
N LYS A 15 -2.67 -1.21 7.91
CA LYS A 15 -2.48 -2.41 8.70
C LYS A 15 -2.01 -3.59 7.83
N LEU A 16 -2.70 -3.86 6.73
CA LEU A 16 -2.37 -4.95 5.80
C LEU A 16 -0.91 -4.89 5.33
N LEU A 17 -0.43 -3.70 4.94
CA LEU A 17 0.93 -3.55 4.41
C LEU A 17 1.99 -3.57 5.51
N THR A 18 1.70 -2.98 6.68
CA THR A 18 2.65 -3.03 7.80
C THR A 18 2.80 -4.43 8.41
N GLU A 19 1.78 -5.27 8.27
CA GLU A 19 1.77 -6.66 8.74
C GLU A 19 2.11 -7.68 7.64
N SER A 20 2.36 -7.26 6.40
CA SER A 20 2.68 -8.19 5.31
C SER A 20 4.11 -8.72 5.46
N ASP A 21 4.25 -10.05 5.47
CA ASP A 21 5.54 -10.76 5.53
C ASP A 21 5.92 -11.26 4.12
N GLY A 22 6.10 -10.30 3.20
CA GLY A 22 6.42 -10.55 1.78
C GLY A 22 7.87 -10.26 1.42
N ASP A 23 8.16 -10.18 0.12
CA ASP A 23 9.47 -9.76 -0.40
C ASP A 23 9.80 -8.30 -0.05
N PHE A 24 8.77 -7.49 0.23
CA PHE A 24 8.88 -6.10 0.62
C PHE A 24 8.36 -5.84 2.04
N LYS A 25 9.14 -5.08 2.80
CA LYS A 25 8.72 -4.54 4.09
C LYS A 25 8.20 -3.12 3.91
N TYR A 26 6.94 -2.89 4.27
CA TYR A 26 6.30 -1.57 4.19
C TYR A 26 6.27 -0.89 5.56
N GLU A 27 6.83 0.30 5.65
CA GLU A 27 6.81 1.14 6.84
C GLU A 27 5.96 2.38 6.57
N PHE A 28 4.88 2.56 7.32
CA PHE A 28 4.00 3.72 7.17
C PHE A 28 4.73 5.00 7.59
N VAL A 29 4.77 5.98 6.69
CA VAL A 29 5.47 7.26 6.92
C VAL A 29 4.49 8.33 7.36
N LYS A 30 3.46 8.60 6.54
CA LYS A 30 2.46 9.63 6.83
C LYS A 30 1.20 9.47 5.96
N LYS A 31 0.15 10.19 6.37
CA LYS A 31 -1.11 10.32 5.65
C LYS A 31 -1.38 11.79 5.35
N THR A 32 -1.66 12.09 4.09
CA THR A 32 -2.05 13.43 3.62
C THR A 32 -3.39 13.32 2.88
N GLY A 33 -4.49 13.63 3.57
CA GLY A 33 -5.83 13.44 3.02
C GLY A 33 -6.13 11.96 2.74
N MET A 34 -6.25 11.61 1.46
CA MET A 34 -6.44 10.22 0.99
C MET A 34 -5.15 9.51 0.55
N LYS A 35 -4.01 10.22 0.54
CA LYS A 35 -2.70 9.67 0.19
C LYS A 35 -2.06 9.07 1.43
N LEU A 36 -1.66 7.81 1.35
CA LEU A 36 -0.89 7.08 2.35
C LEU A 36 0.52 6.85 1.78
N GLU A 37 1.55 7.25 2.50
CA GLU A 37 2.95 7.11 2.07
C GLU A 37 3.64 6.01 2.86
N PHE A 38 4.31 5.11 2.15
CA PHE A 38 5.07 4.00 2.73
C PHE A 38 6.51 4.02 2.24
N LYS A 39 7.43 3.84 3.18
CA LYS A 39 8.81 3.48 2.90
C LYS A 39 8.86 1.97 2.68
N VAL A 40 9.69 1.55 1.74
CA VAL A 40 9.79 0.16 1.31
C VAL A 40 11.23 -0.31 1.46
N THR A 41 11.43 -1.57 1.84
CA THR A 41 12.75 -2.23 1.82
C THR A 41 12.59 -3.65 1.29
N PRO A 42 13.41 -4.10 0.30
CA PRO A 42 14.46 -3.34 -0.42
C PRO A 42 13.90 -2.20 -1.29
N ASP A 43 14.77 -1.28 -1.72
CA ASP A 43 14.37 -0.09 -2.50
C ASP A 43 14.07 -0.45 -3.97
N ASP A 44 12.92 -1.09 -4.19
CA ASP A 44 12.34 -1.34 -5.52
C ASP A 44 10.87 -0.92 -5.49
N SER A 45 10.64 0.39 -5.64
CA SER A 45 9.31 0.98 -5.56
C SER A 45 8.35 0.47 -6.63
N ALA A 46 8.85 0.06 -7.80
CA ALA A 46 8.02 -0.45 -8.89
C ALA A 46 7.48 -1.85 -8.61
N ALA A 47 8.33 -2.77 -8.13
CA ALA A 47 7.91 -4.10 -7.71
C ALA A 47 7.02 -4.03 -6.45
N ALA A 48 7.42 -3.23 -5.47
CA ALA A 48 6.65 -3.06 -4.24
C ALA A 48 5.27 -2.43 -4.46
N ALA A 49 5.14 -1.50 -5.40
CA ALA A 49 3.83 -0.93 -5.77
C ALA A 49 2.91 -2.00 -6.39
N LYS A 50 3.46 -2.91 -7.20
CA LYS A 50 2.70 -4.02 -7.79
C LYS A 50 2.27 -5.02 -6.73
N GLU A 51 3.17 -5.39 -5.82
CA GLU A 51 2.87 -6.30 -4.71
C GLU A 51 1.80 -5.69 -3.78
N ALA A 52 1.98 -4.43 -3.33
CA ALA A 52 1.00 -3.75 -2.49
C ALA A 52 -0.38 -3.70 -3.14
N LYS A 53 -0.45 -3.42 -4.45
CA LYS A 53 -1.70 -3.44 -5.20
C LYS A 53 -2.33 -4.84 -5.24
N SER A 54 -1.51 -5.88 -5.39
CA SER A 54 -1.96 -7.28 -5.37
C SER A 54 -2.50 -7.68 -4.01
N LEU A 55 -1.77 -7.37 -2.93
CA LEU A 55 -2.17 -7.63 -1.54
C LEU A 55 -3.51 -6.97 -1.22
N ILE A 56 -3.67 -5.69 -1.57
CA ILE A 56 -4.91 -4.95 -1.36
C ILE A 56 -6.06 -5.61 -2.13
N LYS A 57 -5.89 -5.89 -3.43
CA LYS A 57 -6.94 -6.55 -4.23
C LYS A 57 -7.30 -7.95 -3.74
N GLY A 58 -6.34 -8.66 -3.17
CA GLY A 58 -6.54 -10.00 -2.59
C GLY A 58 -7.41 -10.01 -1.34
N GLN A 59 -7.62 -8.85 -0.69
CA GLN A 59 -8.52 -8.76 0.46
C GLN A 59 -9.99 -8.76 0.03
N PRO A 60 -10.91 -9.31 0.86
CA PRO A 60 -12.35 -9.33 0.57
C PRO A 60 -12.93 -7.94 0.27
N TRP A 61 -12.39 -6.90 0.91
CA TRP A 61 -12.80 -5.52 0.72
C TRP A 61 -12.08 -4.82 -0.44
N GLY A 62 -10.87 -5.24 -0.80
CA GLY A 62 -10.01 -4.47 -1.70
C GLY A 62 -10.27 -4.70 -3.19
N SER A 63 -10.90 -5.82 -3.56
CA SER A 63 -11.31 -6.09 -4.95
C SER A 63 -12.32 -5.07 -5.50
N VAL A 64 -13.12 -4.44 -4.63
CA VAL A 64 -14.15 -3.46 -5.02
C VAL A 64 -13.73 -2.00 -4.77
N LEU A 65 -12.54 -1.78 -4.19
CA LEU A 65 -12.07 -0.43 -3.93
C LEU A 65 -11.60 0.26 -5.21
N PHE A 66 -11.98 1.54 -5.34
CA PHE A 66 -11.30 2.45 -6.25
C PHE A 66 -10.10 3.06 -5.53
N PHE A 67 -8.90 2.59 -5.87
CA PHE A 67 -7.64 3.06 -5.31
C PHE A 67 -6.52 3.05 -6.36
N GLN A 68 -5.46 3.79 -6.07
CA GLN A 68 -4.26 3.85 -6.89
C GLN A 68 -3.03 3.58 -6.03
N VAL A 69 -2.05 2.87 -6.60
CA VAL A 69 -0.72 2.71 -6.02
C VAL A 69 0.29 3.33 -6.98
N LEU A 70 1.15 4.20 -6.47
CA LEU A 70 2.18 4.94 -7.20
C LEU A 70 3.55 4.55 -6.64
N ALA A 71 4.50 4.27 -7.53
CA ALA A 71 5.91 4.19 -7.17
C ALA A 71 6.50 5.60 -7.18
N GLU A 72 7.17 5.98 -6.10
CA GLU A 72 7.86 7.27 -5.92
C GLU A 72 9.37 7.07 -5.76
#